data_AF-A0A852TK51-F1
#
_entry.id   AF-A0A852TK51-F1
#
_cell.length_a   1.000
_cell.length_b   1.000
_cell.length_c   1.000
_cell.angle_alpha   90.00
_cell.angle_beta   90.00
_cell.angle_gamma   90.00
#
_symmetry.space_group_name_H-M   'P 1'
#
loop_
_entity.id
_entity.type
_entity.pdbx_description
1 polymer ?
#
loop_
_entity_poly.entity_id
_entity_poly.type
_entity_poly.pdbx_seq_one_letter_code
_entity_poly.pdbx_strand_id
1 'polypeptide(L)'
;MKKLWKSLLSVCIVTAFSSIPFGASAEESLVKVSSVDEISAAMSKAQPDDTIVMRNGVWKDAAIVMEGAGKQNKPITLRAETPGQVVLSGASTLNIGGSYLVVDGLVFKDGGDIDDSGVIEFRVGDLEATHSRLTNVQMIDYNPPSNEKNTK
;
A
#
# COMPACT_ATOMS: atom_id res chain seq x y z
N MET A 1 -16.74 13.55 -84.35
CA MET A 1 -15.48 12.77 -84.37
C MET A 1 -14.63 13.16 -83.15
N LYS A 2 -14.20 12.16 -82.35
CA LYS A 2 -13.22 12.20 -81.23
C LYS A 2 -13.76 12.84 -79.92
N LYS A 3 -13.67 12.26 -78.73
CA LYS A 3 -13.29 10.92 -78.21
C LYS A 3 -13.92 10.82 -76.79
N LEU A 4 -14.48 9.64 -76.47
CA LEU A 4 -14.74 9.18 -75.11
C LEU A 4 -13.44 9.13 -74.31
N TRP A 5 -13.45 9.61 -73.06
CA TRP A 5 -12.65 9.00 -71.99
C TRP A 5 -13.44 9.02 -70.68
N LYS A 6 -13.89 7.84 -70.27
CA LYS A 6 -14.36 7.51 -68.92
C LYS A 6 -13.13 7.39 -67.99
N SER A 7 -13.10 8.07 -66.85
CA SER A 7 -12.31 7.56 -65.72
C SER A 7 -12.85 8.02 -64.37
N LEU A 8 -13.53 7.07 -63.74
CA LEU A 8 -13.57 6.72 -62.32
C LEU A 8 -13.81 7.82 -61.26
N LEU A 9 -14.99 7.67 -60.64
CA LEU A 9 -15.20 7.79 -59.19
C LEU A 9 -13.91 7.46 -58.41
N SER A 10 -13.38 8.45 -57.70
CA SER A 10 -12.53 8.18 -56.55
C SER A 10 -13.38 8.41 -55.31
N VAL A 11 -13.83 7.30 -54.73
CA VAL A 11 -14.60 7.22 -53.50
C VAL A 11 -13.73 7.76 -52.36
N CYS A 12 -14.12 8.87 -51.75
CA CYS A 12 -13.54 9.34 -50.48
C CYS A 12 -14.02 8.40 -49.36
N ILE A 13 -13.23 7.37 -49.06
CA ILE A 13 -13.40 6.57 -47.86
C ILE A 13 -12.95 7.42 -46.67
N VAL A 14 -13.93 7.97 -45.95
CA VAL A 14 -13.73 8.59 -44.63
C VAL A 14 -13.58 7.47 -43.61
N THR A 15 -12.35 7.02 -43.36
CA THR A 15 -12.07 6.19 -42.17
C THR A 15 -11.80 7.12 -41.01
N ALA A 16 -12.85 7.42 -40.25
CA ALA A 16 -12.71 7.94 -38.89
C ALA A 16 -11.99 6.88 -38.05
N PHE A 17 -10.69 7.05 -37.86
CA PHE A 17 -9.90 6.28 -36.90
C PHE A 17 -10.34 6.75 -35.50
N SER A 18 -11.42 6.15 -35.00
CA SER A 18 -11.80 6.27 -33.60
C SER A 18 -10.63 5.71 -32.78
N SER A 19 -9.84 6.59 -32.19
CA SER A 19 -8.79 6.25 -31.24
C SER A 19 -9.46 5.62 -30.03
N ILE A 20 -9.54 4.29 -30.02
CA ILE A 20 -9.91 3.51 -28.85
C ILE A 20 -8.88 3.88 -27.77
N PRO A 21 -9.28 4.49 -26.64
CA PRO A 21 -8.35 4.70 -25.56
C PRO A 21 -7.91 3.32 -25.07
N PHE A 22 -6.67 2.96 -25.41
CA PHE A 22 -6.00 1.80 -24.86
C PHE A 22 -5.96 2.01 -23.34
N GLY A 23 -6.79 1.28 -22.61
CA GLY A 23 -6.84 1.35 -21.16
C GLY A 23 -5.46 1.05 -20.61
N ALA A 24 -4.81 2.04 -20.00
CA ALA A 24 -3.56 1.84 -19.30
C ALA A 24 -3.81 0.82 -18.19
N SER A 25 -3.31 -0.40 -18.38
CA SER A 25 -3.21 -1.38 -17.31
C SER A 25 -2.25 -0.80 -16.29
N ALA A 26 -2.77 -0.44 -15.11
CA ALA A 26 -1.91 -0.11 -13.98
C ALA A 26 -1.17 -1.40 -13.61
N GLU A 27 0.11 -1.45 -13.94
CA GLU A 27 1.03 -2.53 -13.55
C GLU A 27 1.15 -2.52 -12.02
N GLU A 28 1.06 -3.69 -11.39
CA GLU A 28 1.36 -3.88 -9.96
C GLU A 28 2.77 -3.35 -9.69
N SER A 29 2.90 -2.28 -8.90
CA SER A 29 4.22 -1.78 -8.54
C SER A 29 4.66 -2.39 -7.21
N LEU A 30 5.84 -3.01 -7.22
CA LEU A 30 6.48 -3.57 -6.04
C LEU A 30 7.66 -2.68 -5.65
N VAL A 31 7.59 -2.09 -4.46
CA VAL A 31 8.63 -1.22 -3.92
C VAL A 31 9.23 -1.86 -2.68
N LYS A 32 10.53 -2.21 -2.72
CA LYS A 32 11.24 -2.66 -1.52
C LYS A 32 11.71 -1.46 -0.70
N VAL A 33 11.52 -1.54 0.61
CA VAL A 33 11.86 -0.49 1.57
C VAL A 33 12.66 -1.05 2.74
N SER A 34 13.50 -0.20 3.32
CA SER A 34 14.45 -0.52 4.38
C SER A 34 14.44 0.48 5.53
N SER A 35 13.59 1.51 5.47
CA SER A 35 13.37 2.50 6.53
C SER A 35 11.92 2.99 6.57
N VAL A 36 11.54 3.63 7.68
CA VAL A 36 10.21 4.25 7.85
C VAL A 36 10.02 5.42 6.88
N ASP A 37 11.08 6.17 6.59
CA ASP A 37 11.04 7.27 5.61
C ASP A 37 10.76 6.73 4.20
N GLU A 38 11.32 5.58 3.84
CA GLU A 38 11.06 4.92 2.56
C GLU A 38 9.62 4.39 2.48
N ILE A 39 9.05 3.88 3.58
CA ILE A 39 7.62 3.54 3.67
C ILE A 39 6.77 4.78 3.40
N SER A 40 7.06 5.88 4.09
CA SER A 40 6.31 7.14 3.95
C SER A 40 6.39 7.69 2.52
N ALA A 41 7.58 7.67 1.93
CA ALA A 41 7.80 8.08 0.54
C ALA A 41 7.06 7.17 -0.46
N ALA A 42 7.04 5.85 -0.22
CA ALA A 42 6.31 4.90 -1.05
C ALA A 42 4.78 5.11 -0.93
N MET A 43 4.25 5.23 0.29
CA MET A 43 2.84 5.49 0.54
C MET A 43 2.34 6.78 -0.11
N SER A 44 3.15 7.84 -0.12
CA SER A 44 2.79 9.12 -0.77
C SER A 44 2.55 9.02 -2.28
N LYS A 45 3.07 7.96 -2.91
CA LYS A 45 2.96 7.70 -4.36
C LYS A 45 2.07 6.49 -4.67
N ALA A 46 1.74 5.69 -3.66
CA ALA A 46 1.06 4.42 -3.82
C ALA A 46 -0.32 4.59 -4.48
N GLN A 47 -0.60 3.73 -5.43
CA GLN A 47 -1.86 3.58 -6.12
C GLN A 47 -2.52 2.25 -5.70
N PRO A 48 -3.85 2.11 -5.89
CA PRO A 48 -4.50 0.82 -5.69
C PRO A 48 -3.78 -0.29 -6.46
N ASP A 49 -3.59 -1.46 -5.82
CA ASP A 49 -2.83 -2.63 -6.29
C ASP A 49 -1.31 -2.58 -6.03
N ASP A 50 -0.77 -1.49 -5.48
CA ASP A 50 0.66 -1.41 -5.14
C ASP A 50 1.03 -2.22 -3.89
N THR A 51 2.25 -2.75 -3.90
CA THR A 51 2.82 -3.50 -2.78
C THR A 51 4.15 -2.92 -2.31
N ILE A 52 4.20 -2.51 -1.06
CA ILE A 52 5.39 -2.09 -0.34
C ILE A 52 5.94 -3.30 0.44
N VAL A 53 7.20 -3.64 0.19
CA VAL A 53 7.86 -4.82 0.75
C VAL A 53 8.94 -4.40 1.73
N MET A 54 8.71 -4.64 3.01
CA MET A 54 9.66 -4.38 4.09
C MET A 54 10.79 -5.40 4.05
N ARG A 55 12.02 -4.92 3.94
CA ARG A 55 13.22 -5.77 4.00
C ARG A 55 13.29 -6.54 5.31
N ASN A 56 13.73 -7.81 5.23
CA ASN A 56 13.98 -8.65 6.41
C ASN A 56 14.92 -7.96 7.40
N GLY A 57 14.64 -8.10 8.69
CA GLY A 57 15.46 -7.56 9.77
C GLY A 57 14.63 -7.05 10.95
N VAL A 58 15.35 -6.44 11.90
CA VAL A 58 14.78 -5.78 13.06
C VAL A 58 14.55 -4.31 12.73
N TRP A 59 13.29 -3.89 12.87
CA TRP A 59 12.82 -2.52 12.75
C TRP A 59 12.58 -2.02 14.18
N LYS A 60 13.59 -1.35 14.73
CA LYS A 60 13.56 -0.86 16.11
C LYS A 60 12.97 0.56 16.15
N ASP A 61 12.07 0.79 17.11
CA ASP A 61 11.43 2.09 17.35
C ASP A 61 10.79 2.69 16.08
N ALA A 62 10.19 1.82 15.26
CA ALA A 62 9.63 2.17 13.97
C ALA A 62 8.15 2.58 14.10
N ALA A 63 7.88 3.87 13.97
CA ALA A 63 6.52 4.42 13.91
C ALA A 63 6.00 4.37 12.46
N ILE A 64 5.26 3.31 12.11
CA ILE A 64 4.78 3.08 10.74
C ILE A 64 3.38 3.68 10.58
N VAL A 65 3.21 4.49 9.54
CA VAL A 65 1.91 5.05 9.16
C VAL A 65 1.55 4.59 7.75
N MET A 66 0.40 3.95 7.62
CA MET A 66 -0.23 3.63 6.35
C MET A 66 -1.48 4.48 6.16
N GLU A 67 -1.34 5.57 5.42
CA GLU A 67 -2.45 6.42 5.03
C GLU A 67 -2.68 6.34 3.52
N GLY A 68 -3.88 5.94 3.10
CA GLY A 68 -4.18 5.80 1.68
C GLY A 68 -5.54 5.18 1.37
N ALA A 69 -5.86 5.09 0.07
CA ALA A 69 -7.13 4.55 -0.41
C ALA A 69 -6.90 3.55 -1.55
N GLY A 70 -6.94 2.26 -1.22
CA GLY A 70 -7.01 1.17 -2.19
C GLY A 70 -8.42 1.01 -2.76
N LYS A 71 -8.66 -0.13 -3.42
CA LYS A 71 -9.99 -0.54 -3.91
C LYS A 71 -10.29 -1.98 -3.50
N GLN A 72 -11.57 -2.36 -3.49
CA GLN A 72 -12.05 -3.68 -3.06
C GLN A 72 -11.25 -4.89 -3.58
N ASN A 73 -10.82 -4.87 -4.83
CA ASN A 73 -10.05 -5.96 -5.45
C ASN A 73 -8.59 -5.57 -5.76
N LYS A 74 -8.16 -4.38 -5.32
CA LYS A 74 -6.84 -3.78 -5.58
C LYS A 74 -6.41 -2.99 -4.33
N PRO A 75 -6.17 -3.66 -3.19
CA PRO A 75 -5.74 -2.98 -1.98
C PRO A 75 -4.33 -2.40 -2.15
N ILE A 76 -3.94 -1.47 -1.29
CA ILE A 76 -2.53 -1.10 -1.11
C ILE A 76 -1.98 -1.99 0.01
N THR A 77 -0.88 -2.68 -0.25
CA THR A 77 -0.34 -3.70 0.65
C THR A 77 1.02 -3.29 1.20
N LEU A 78 1.20 -3.33 2.52
CA LEU A 78 2.52 -3.37 3.17
C LEU A 78 2.75 -4.78 3.68
N ARG A 79 3.84 -5.41 3.27
CA ARG A 79 4.16 -6.78 3.70
C ARG A 79 5.61 -6.99 4.05
N ALA A 80 5.87 -7.99 4.88
CA ALA A 80 7.22 -8.51 5.07
C ALA A 80 7.77 -9.10 3.76
N GLU A 81 9.07 -8.92 3.50
CA GLU A 81 9.78 -9.59 2.40
C GLU A 81 9.73 -11.11 2.56
N THR A 82 9.95 -11.61 3.78
CA THR A 82 9.70 -13.00 4.16
C THR A 82 8.83 -13.03 5.41
N PRO A 83 7.67 -13.71 5.39
CA PRO A 83 6.79 -13.80 6.56
C PRO A 83 7.56 -14.25 7.81
N GLY A 84 7.39 -13.51 8.91
CA GLY A 84 8.08 -13.80 10.17
C GLY A 84 9.51 -13.23 10.29
N GLN A 85 10.08 -12.64 9.25
CA GLN A 85 11.45 -12.10 9.26
C GLN A 85 11.53 -10.57 9.36
N VAL A 86 10.39 -9.87 9.46
CA VAL A 86 10.32 -8.44 9.75
C VAL A 86 9.83 -8.28 11.18
N VAL A 87 10.76 -7.94 12.07
CA VAL A 87 10.51 -7.83 13.52
C VAL A 87 10.47 -6.37 13.93
N LEU A 88 9.30 -5.89 14.32
CA LEU A 88 9.07 -4.59 14.95
C LEU A 88 9.35 -4.72 16.46
N SER A 89 10.26 -3.89 16.97
CA SER A 89 10.74 -3.95 18.37
C SER A 89 10.81 -2.57 19.02
N GLY A 90 10.93 -2.53 20.34
CA GLY A 90 10.99 -1.27 21.09
C GLY A 90 9.67 -0.51 21.03
N ALA A 91 9.73 0.81 20.83
CA ALA A 91 8.57 1.67 20.75
C ALA A 91 7.91 1.69 19.35
N SER A 92 7.95 0.57 18.61
CA SER A 92 7.37 0.50 17.26
C SER A 92 5.84 0.49 17.31
N THR A 93 5.22 1.20 16.38
CA THR A 93 3.76 1.33 16.24
C THR A 93 3.34 1.18 14.78
N LEU A 94 2.05 0.87 14.57
CA LEU A 94 1.44 0.78 13.26
C LEU A 94 0.07 1.48 13.26
N ASN A 95 -0.05 2.55 12.50
CA ASN A 95 -1.30 3.26 12.29
C ASN A 95 -1.78 3.06 10.85
N ILE A 96 -3.06 2.72 10.68
CA ILE A 96 -3.69 2.46 9.38
C ILE A 96 -4.87 3.41 9.24
N GLY A 97 -4.89 4.28 8.22
CA GLY A 97 -5.96 5.25 7.97
C GLY A 97 -6.40 5.26 6.50
N GLY A 98 -7.71 5.29 6.27
CA GLY A 98 -8.29 5.35 4.91
C GLY A 98 -9.05 4.07 4.55
N SER A 99 -8.81 3.49 3.36
CA SER A 99 -9.59 2.32 2.94
C SER A 99 -8.85 1.30 2.11
N TYR A 100 -9.25 0.03 2.24
CA TYR A 100 -8.69 -1.09 1.47
C TYR A 100 -7.17 -1.18 1.58
N LEU A 101 -6.67 -1.11 2.81
CA LEU A 101 -5.26 -1.26 3.13
C LEU A 101 -5.01 -2.65 3.73
N VAL A 102 -3.90 -3.28 3.36
CA VAL A 102 -3.52 -4.60 3.87
C VAL A 102 -2.14 -4.55 4.50
N VAL A 103 -2.02 -5.08 5.72
CA VAL A 103 -0.73 -5.32 6.37
C VAL A 103 -0.55 -6.83 6.55
N ASP A 104 0.57 -7.36 6.06
CA ASP A 104 0.81 -8.81 6.01
C ASP A 104 2.20 -9.23 6.53
N GLY A 105 2.23 -10.17 7.47
CA GLY A 105 3.44 -10.96 7.77
C GLY A 105 4.42 -10.33 8.77
N LEU A 106 4.00 -9.29 9.50
CA LEU A 106 4.84 -8.59 10.49
C LEU A 106 4.88 -9.32 11.84
N VAL A 107 5.98 -9.15 12.58
CA VAL A 107 6.14 -9.67 13.94
C VAL A 107 6.42 -8.52 14.89
N PHE A 108 5.57 -8.33 15.90
CA PHE A 108 5.84 -7.43 17.02
C PHE A 108 6.44 -8.24 18.16
N LYS A 109 7.68 -7.94 18.53
CA LYS A 109 8.40 -8.63 19.61
C LYS A 109 9.37 -7.70 20.33
N ASP A 110 9.61 -7.95 21.62
CA ASP A 110 10.55 -7.18 22.44
C ASP A 110 10.11 -5.70 22.53
N GLY A 111 8.90 -5.49 23.06
CA GLY A 111 8.25 -4.17 23.15
C GLY A 111 8.96 -3.18 24.09
N GLY A 112 8.69 -1.90 23.86
CA GLY A 112 9.19 -0.76 24.63
C GLY A 112 8.05 0.11 25.18
N ASP A 113 8.40 1.22 25.81
CA ASP A 113 7.42 2.22 26.22
C ASP A 113 6.86 2.92 24.97
N ILE A 114 5.56 2.79 24.78
CA ILE A 114 4.79 3.53 23.77
C ILE A 114 4.01 4.61 24.52
N ASP A 115 3.72 5.71 23.84
CA ASP A 115 2.82 6.75 24.36
C ASP A 115 1.40 6.18 24.54
N ASP A 116 0.43 6.99 24.98
CA ASP A 116 -0.95 6.54 25.27
C ASP A 116 -1.75 6.07 24.01
N SER A 117 -1.07 5.77 22.91
CA SER A 117 -1.60 5.16 21.70
C SER A 117 -1.49 3.62 21.74
N GLY A 118 -2.33 2.95 20.94
CA GLY A 118 -2.20 1.51 20.74
C GLY A 118 -0.95 1.14 19.93
N VAL A 119 -0.42 -0.07 20.14
CA VAL A 119 0.64 -0.65 19.29
C VAL A 119 0.20 -0.68 17.82
N ILE A 120 -1.07 -1.03 17.60
CA ILE A 120 -1.71 -1.04 16.29
C ILE A 120 -3.02 -0.26 16.39
N GLU A 121 -3.19 0.76 15.56
CA GLU A 121 -4.43 1.53 15.46
C GLU A 121 -4.98 1.50 14.03
N PHE A 122 -6.28 1.27 13.91
CA PHE A 122 -7.01 1.39 12.64
C PHE A 122 -7.53 2.81 12.42
N ARG A 123 -6.65 3.80 12.69
CA ARG A 123 -6.87 5.20 12.36
C ARG A 123 -5.55 5.98 12.29
N VAL A 124 -5.58 7.10 11.58
CA VAL A 124 -4.56 8.16 11.62
C VAL A 124 -5.28 9.48 11.95
N GLY A 125 -5.14 9.97 13.18
CA GLY A 125 -5.97 11.08 13.67
C GLY A 125 -7.46 10.73 13.61
N ASP A 126 -8.25 11.54 12.90
CA ASP A 126 -9.69 11.32 12.68
C ASP A 126 -9.99 10.43 11.46
N LEU A 127 -8.97 10.03 10.69
CA LEU A 127 -9.13 9.19 9.51
C LEU A 127 -9.13 7.71 9.90
N GLU A 128 -10.32 7.13 10.04
CA GLU A 128 -10.50 5.69 10.30
C GLU A 128 -10.08 4.82 9.12
N ALA A 129 -9.64 3.59 9.41
CA ALA A 129 -9.44 2.56 8.39
C ALA A 129 -10.72 1.74 8.17
N THR A 130 -11.18 1.69 6.93
CA THR A 130 -12.37 0.94 6.52
C THR A 130 -12.03 -0.10 5.45
N HIS A 131 -12.61 -1.29 5.54
CA HIS A 131 -12.32 -2.40 4.61
C HIS A 131 -10.82 -2.77 4.54
N SER A 132 -10.08 -2.46 5.59
CA SER A 132 -8.65 -2.77 5.73
C SER A 132 -8.46 -4.08 6.49
N ARG A 133 -7.29 -4.69 6.36
CA ARG A 133 -6.98 -6.01 6.92
C ARG A 133 -5.58 -6.07 7.49
N LEU A 134 -5.48 -6.58 8.71
CA LEU A 134 -4.23 -7.07 9.30
C LEU A 134 -4.23 -8.60 9.19
N THR A 135 -3.17 -9.22 8.65
CA THR A 135 -3.12 -10.67 8.44
C THR A 135 -1.72 -11.23 8.64
N ASN A 136 -1.63 -12.48 9.07
CA ASN A 136 -0.36 -13.18 9.35
C ASN A 136 0.59 -12.40 10.28
N VAL A 137 0.02 -11.64 11.22
CA VAL A 137 0.77 -10.86 12.20
C VAL A 137 0.92 -11.66 13.49
N GLN A 138 2.11 -11.59 14.08
CA GLN A 138 2.42 -12.17 15.38
C GLN A 138 2.68 -11.06 16.39
N MET A 139 2.09 -11.17 17.58
CA MET A 139 2.42 -10.33 18.74
C MET A 139 2.98 -11.24 19.83
N ILE A 140 4.25 -11.06 20.16
CA ILE A 140 5.01 -11.96 21.05
C ILE A 140 5.63 -11.10 22.14
N ASP A 141 5.11 -11.21 23.36
CA ASP A 141 5.64 -10.52 24.55
C ASP A 141 5.92 -9.02 24.34
N TYR A 142 5.07 -8.34 23.55
CA TYR A 142 5.24 -6.93 23.20
C TYR A 142 4.66 -6.01 24.29
N ASN A 143 5.21 -6.16 25.49
CA ASN A 143 4.79 -5.42 26.68
C ASN A 143 5.72 -4.22 26.93
N PRO A 144 5.23 -3.12 27.52
CA PRO A 144 6.12 -2.06 28.00
C PRO A 144 7.03 -2.57 29.13
N PRO A 145 8.25 -2.01 29.29
CA PRO A 145 9.22 -2.43 30.29
C PRO A 145 8.78 -2.18 31.74
N SER A 146 7.74 -1.36 31.97
CA SER A 146 7.17 -1.11 33.29
C SER A 146 5.66 -1.38 33.33
N ASN A 147 5.18 -1.87 34.48
CA ASN A 147 3.80 -2.23 34.76
C ASN A 147 2.89 -1.04 35.14
N GLU A 148 3.38 0.20 35.08
CA GLU A 148 2.68 1.38 35.58
C GLU A 148 1.68 2.00 34.59
N LYS A 149 1.77 1.66 33.29
CA LYS A 149 0.89 2.21 32.24
C LYS A 149 -0.32 1.34 31.87
N ASN A 150 -0.76 0.43 32.75
CA ASN A 150 -2.01 -0.30 32.53
C ASN A 150 -3.21 0.50 33.07
N THR A 151 -3.38 1.73 32.58
CA THR A 151 -4.54 2.58 32.86
C THR A 151 -5.45 2.56 31.65
N LYS A 152 -6.66 2.03 31.90
CA LYS A 152 -7.75 1.79 30.94
C LYS A 152 -8.18 3.03 30.17
#